data_AF-A0A9W6UXH2-F1
#
_entry.id   AF-A0A9W6UXH2-F1
#
_cell.length_a   1.000
_cell.length_b   1.000
_cell.length_c   1.000
_cell.angle_alpha   90.00
_cell.angle_beta   90.00
_cell.angle_gamma   90.00
#
_symmetry.space_group_name_H-M   'P 1'
#
loop_
_entity.id
_entity.type
_entity.pdbx_description
1 polymer ?
#
loop_
_entity_poly.entity_id
_entity_poly.type
_entity_poly.pdbx_seq_one_letter_code
_entity_poly.pdbx_strand_id
1 'polypeptide(L)'
;MTTNVDDGAGARALDDAAAREVRRRLEEEQRSRAAQLAVLEKAVEQTPLEQVEASDYTRMDNLRHSLAEIDDALRRLEEGTYGRCEGCGQTIPAGRLEILPYVRYCVRCQGRGTR
;
A
#
# COMPACT_ATOMS: atom_id res chain seq x y z
N MET A 1 19.12 19.65 32.28
CA MET A 1 18.47 18.34 32.49
C MET A 1 18.06 17.83 31.11
N THR A 2 18.92 17.03 30.50
CA THR A 2 18.76 16.47 29.15
C THR A 2 17.88 15.23 29.24
N THR A 3 16.63 15.31 28.79
CA THR A 3 15.85 14.10 28.47
C THR A 3 16.06 13.82 26.98
N ASN A 4 17.06 13.00 26.69
CA ASN A 4 17.30 12.44 25.37
C ASN A 4 16.09 11.59 24.97
N VAL A 5 15.47 11.93 23.85
CA VAL A 5 14.43 11.12 23.20
C VAL A 5 15.14 10.32 22.12
N ASP A 6 15.96 9.38 22.56
CA ASP A 6 16.57 8.34 21.73
C ASP A 6 15.93 7.01 22.14
N ASP A 7 14.88 6.61 21.46
CA ASP A 7 14.44 5.21 21.46
C ASP A 7 14.04 4.83 20.05
N GLY A 8 15.04 4.37 19.30
CA GLY A 8 14.88 3.70 18.03
C GLY A 8 13.94 2.52 18.18
N ALA A 9 12.68 2.71 17.77
CA ALA A 9 11.68 1.64 17.65
C ALA A 9 11.99 0.81 16.40
N GLY A 10 13.08 0.05 16.47
CA GLY A 10 13.35 -1.06 15.57
C GLY A 10 12.27 -2.10 15.75
N ALA A 11 11.46 -2.28 14.71
CA ALA A 11 10.65 -3.45 14.40
C ALA A 11 10.30 -4.39 15.58
N ARG A 12 9.58 -3.90 16.59
CA ARG A 12 8.85 -4.82 17.47
C ARG A 12 7.84 -5.51 16.57
N ALA A 13 7.92 -6.84 16.51
CA ALA A 13 6.91 -7.66 15.87
C ALA A 13 5.54 -7.08 16.27
N LEU A 14 4.74 -6.70 15.28
CA LEU A 14 3.36 -6.29 15.53
C LEU A 14 2.74 -7.38 16.41
N ASP A 15 2.15 -6.99 17.54
CA ASP A 15 1.38 -7.97 18.29
C ASP A 15 0.23 -8.48 17.40
N ASP A 16 -0.26 -9.68 17.72
CA ASP A 16 -1.26 -10.34 16.87
C ASP A 16 -2.53 -9.49 16.70
N ALA A 17 -2.85 -8.60 17.65
CA ALA A 17 -4.00 -7.72 17.58
C ALA A 17 -3.79 -6.58 16.56
N ALA A 18 -2.64 -5.92 16.61
CA ALA A 18 -2.25 -4.90 15.66
C ALA A 18 -2.16 -5.46 14.23
N ALA A 19 -1.57 -6.65 14.07
CA ALA A 19 -1.50 -7.31 12.77
C ALA A 19 -2.89 -7.63 12.19
N ARG A 20 -3.85 -8.08 13.03
CA ARG A 20 -5.24 -8.31 12.62
C ARG A 20 -5.94 -7.02 12.18
N GLU A 21 -5.73 -5.93 12.89
CA GLU A 21 -6.34 -4.64 12.55
C GLU A 21 -5.80 -4.08 11.24
N VAL A 22 -4.48 -4.14 11.03
CA VAL A 22 -3.87 -3.74 9.75
C VAL A 22 -4.39 -4.62 8.61
N ARG A 23 -4.49 -5.94 8.81
CA ARG A 23 -5.05 -6.86 7.80
C ARG A 23 -6.49 -6.47 7.43
N ARG A 24 -7.36 -6.26 8.42
CA ARG A 24 -8.76 -5.84 8.21
C ARG A 24 -8.81 -4.58 7.35
N ARG A 25 -7.98 -3.59 7.66
CA ARG A 25 -7.91 -2.34 6.89
C ARG A 25 -7.44 -2.58 5.46
N LEU A 26 -6.38 -3.37 5.25
CA LEU A 26 -5.89 -3.69 3.90
C LEU A 26 -6.95 -4.45 3.08
N GLU A 27 -7.68 -5.39 3.67
CA GLU A 27 -8.76 -6.11 2.99
C GLU A 27 -9.95 -5.22 2.63
N GLU A 28 -10.29 -4.22 3.46
CA GLU A 28 -11.29 -3.19 3.13
C GLU A 28 -10.84 -2.35 1.93
N GLU A 29 -9.58 -1.90 1.94
CA GLU A 29 -8.96 -1.14 0.86
C GLU A 29 -8.86 -1.97 -0.45
N GLN A 30 -8.56 -3.26 -0.35
CA GLN A 30 -8.52 -4.22 -1.45
C GLN A 30 -9.90 -4.38 -2.08
N ARG A 31 -10.92 -4.70 -1.27
CA ARG A 31 -12.30 -4.87 -1.74
C ARG A 31 -12.84 -3.61 -2.41
N SER A 32 -12.59 -2.44 -1.83
CA SER A 32 -13.02 -1.16 -2.41
C SER A 32 -12.39 -0.92 -3.79
N ARG A 33 -11.07 -1.10 -3.93
CA ARG A 33 -10.38 -0.91 -5.22
C ARG A 33 -10.74 -1.97 -6.25
N ALA A 34 -10.89 -3.23 -5.83
CA ALA A 34 -11.32 -4.31 -6.71
C ALA A 34 -12.72 -4.05 -7.27
N ALA A 35 -13.64 -3.56 -6.44
CA ALA A 35 -14.96 -3.14 -6.90
C ALA A 35 -14.89 -1.96 -7.89
N GLN A 36 -14.05 -0.97 -7.63
CA GLN A 36 -13.83 0.15 -8.56
C GLN A 36 -13.26 -0.30 -9.90
N LEU A 37 -12.29 -1.22 -9.88
CA LEU A 37 -11.68 -1.78 -11.09
C LEU A 37 -12.71 -2.55 -11.91
N ALA A 38 -13.49 -3.44 -11.28
CA ALA A 38 -14.52 -4.22 -11.95
C ALA A 38 -15.60 -3.33 -12.62
N VAL A 39 -15.99 -2.24 -11.96
CA VAL A 39 -16.93 -1.26 -12.53
C VAL A 39 -16.33 -0.58 -13.77
N LEU A 40 -15.05 -0.18 -13.70
CA LEU A 40 -14.37 0.49 -14.80
C LEU A 40 -14.10 -0.45 -15.98
N GLU A 41 -13.64 -1.68 -15.72
CA GLU A 41 -13.45 -2.71 -16.74
C GLU A 41 -14.74 -2.96 -17.52
N LYS A 42 -15.86 -3.12 -16.81
CA LYS A 42 -17.18 -3.28 -17.44
C LYS A 42 -17.59 -2.05 -18.25
N ALA A 43 -17.28 -0.84 -17.79
CA ALA A 43 -17.58 0.38 -18.53
C ALA A 43 -16.78 0.46 -19.84
N VAL A 44 -15.48 0.12 -19.79
CA VAL A 44 -14.61 0.07 -20.97
C VAL A 44 -15.08 -1.00 -21.96
N GLU A 45 -15.45 -2.20 -21.50
CA GLU A 45 -16.00 -3.27 -22.35
C GLU A 45 -17.28 -2.86 -23.09
N GLN A 46 -18.11 -2.01 -22.47
CA GLN A 46 -19.36 -1.53 -23.03
C GLN A 46 -19.20 -0.31 -23.95
N THR A 47 -18.01 0.28 -23.96
CA THR A 47 -17.71 1.49 -24.72
C THR A 47 -17.09 1.11 -26.07
N PRO A 48 -17.61 1.61 -27.21
CA PRO A 48 -16.99 1.40 -28.52
C PRO A 48 -15.53 1.84 -28.50
N LEU A 49 -14.64 1.10 -29.17
CA LEU A 49 -13.19 1.33 -29.12
C LEU A 49 -12.78 2.76 -29.49
N GLU A 50 -13.51 3.43 -30.39
CA GLU A 50 -13.21 4.81 -30.79
C GLU A 50 -13.56 5.85 -29.72
N GLN A 51 -14.31 5.45 -28.69
CA GLN A 51 -14.83 6.29 -27.61
C GLN A 51 -14.12 6.03 -26.26
N VAL A 52 -13.28 4.99 -26.17
CA VAL A 52 -12.50 4.73 -24.95
C VAL A 52 -11.38 5.76 -24.84
N GLU A 53 -11.30 6.44 -23.69
CA GLU A 53 -10.28 7.45 -23.46
C GLU A 53 -8.98 6.83 -22.93
N ALA A 54 -7.83 7.45 -23.24
CA ALA A 54 -6.54 7.03 -22.66
C ALA A 54 -6.51 7.15 -21.11
N SER A 55 -7.35 8.02 -20.55
CA SER A 55 -7.57 8.19 -19.11
C SER A 55 -8.16 6.93 -18.46
N ASP A 56 -9.01 6.17 -19.17
CA ASP A 56 -9.63 4.95 -18.64
C ASP A 56 -8.59 3.87 -18.40
N TYR A 57 -7.73 3.61 -19.39
CA TYR A 57 -6.61 2.68 -19.24
C TYR A 57 -5.66 3.09 -18.13
N THR A 58 -5.31 4.38 -18.06
CA THR A 58 -4.46 4.91 -16.98
C THR A 58 -5.08 4.66 -15.60
N ARG A 59 -6.40 4.86 -15.48
CA ARG A 59 -7.13 4.62 -14.24
C ARG A 59 -7.19 3.13 -13.89
N MET A 60 -7.39 2.25 -14.86
CA MET A 60 -7.34 0.79 -14.68
C MET A 60 -5.96 0.35 -14.19
N ASP A 61 -4.89 0.82 -14.83
CA ASP A 61 -3.52 0.48 -14.47
C ASP A 61 -3.15 0.98 -13.07
N ASN A 62 -3.58 2.19 -12.70
CA ASN A 62 -3.40 2.70 -11.33
C ASN A 62 -4.13 1.86 -10.28
N LEU A 63 -5.34 1.39 -10.58
CA LEU A 63 -6.11 0.50 -9.69
C LEU A 63 -5.43 -0.86 -9.56
N ARG A 64 -4.99 -1.46 -10.67
CA ARG A 64 -4.24 -2.73 -10.68
C ARG A 64 -2.92 -2.61 -9.90
N HIS A 65 -2.19 -1.53 -10.11
CA HIS A 65 -0.95 -1.27 -9.38
C HIS A 65 -1.21 -1.16 -7.87
N SER A 66 -2.23 -0.40 -7.48
CA SER A 66 -2.60 -0.24 -6.08
C SER A 66 -3.04 -1.57 -5.44
N LEU A 67 -3.79 -2.40 -6.16
CA LEU A 67 -4.18 -3.75 -5.70
C LEU A 67 -2.94 -4.61 -5.48
N ALA A 68 -1.99 -4.61 -6.41
CA ALA A 68 -0.74 -5.34 -6.26
C ALA A 68 0.08 -4.86 -5.04
N GLU A 69 0.11 -3.56 -4.75
CA GLU A 69 0.77 -3.05 -3.53
C GLU A 69 0.05 -3.49 -2.25
N ILE A 70 -1.28 -3.59 -2.27
CA ILE A 70 -2.08 -4.08 -1.13
C ILE A 70 -1.85 -5.58 -0.90
N ASP A 71 -1.86 -6.38 -1.97
CA ASP A 71 -1.59 -7.82 -1.91
C ASP A 71 -0.19 -8.09 -1.35
N ASP A 72 0.79 -7.30 -1.80
CA ASP A 72 2.15 -7.36 -1.26
C ASP A 72 2.22 -6.98 0.23
N ALA A 73 1.46 -5.97 0.66
CA ALA A 73 1.39 -5.59 2.07
C ALA A 73 0.74 -6.68 2.94
N LEU A 74 -0.30 -7.35 2.45
CA LEU A 74 -0.92 -8.51 3.11
C LEU A 74 0.07 -9.66 3.25
N ARG A 75 0.82 -9.98 2.19
CA ARG A 75 1.91 -10.96 2.23
C ARG A 75 2.98 -10.59 3.26
N ARG A 76 3.40 -9.32 3.30
CA ARG A 76 4.37 -8.83 4.31
C ARG A 76 3.84 -8.95 5.74
N LEU A 77 2.52 -8.85 5.97
CA LEU A 77 1.94 -9.13 7.30
C LEU A 77 2.07 -10.60 7.67
N GLU A 78 1.80 -11.51 6.73
CA GLU A 78 1.93 -12.96 6.94
C GLU A 78 3.38 -13.37 7.20
N GLU A 79 4.33 -12.74 6.52
CA GLU A 79 5.77 -12.96 6.71
C GLU A 79 6.34 -12.25 7.94
N GLY A 80 5.55 -11.41 8.63
CA GLY A 80 6.02 -10.60 9.75
C GLY A 80 7.02 -9.50 9.35
N THR A 81 7.08 -9.14 8.06
CA THR A 81 7.97 -8.12 7.50
C THR A 81 7.29 -6.76 7.28
N TYR A 82 5.97 -6.68 7.48
CA TYR A 82 5.20 -5.45 7.34
C TYR A 82 5.79 -4.30 8.17
N GLY A 83 5.74 -3.09 7.60
CA GLY A 83 6.31 -1.89 8.21
C GLY A 83 7.83 -1.77 8.10
N ARG A 84 8.53 -2.66 7.38
CA ARG A 84 9.93 -2.46 6.96
C ARG A 84 10.02 -1.95 5.53
N CYS A 85 10.91 -0.99 5.32
CA CYS A 85 11.22 -0.43 4.01
C CYS A 85 12.04 -1.41 3.18
N GLU A 86 11.57 -1.78 1.99
CA GLU A 86 12.30 -2.70 1.10
C GLU A 86 13.59 -2.09 0.53
N GLY A 87 13.69 -0.75 0.47
CA GLY A 87 14.85 -0.08 -0.09
C GLY A 87 16.03 0.10 0.89
N CYS A 88 15.76 0.15 2.20
CA CYS A 88 16.81 0.38 3.20
C CYS A 88 16.71 -0.48 4.47
N GLY A 89 15.73 -1.38 4.54
CA GLY A 89 15.47 -2.26 5.69
C GLY A 89 14.95 -1.57 6.96
N GLN A 90 14.92 -0.23 6.99
CA GLN A 90 14.50 0.54 8.16
C GLN A 90 12.98 0.52 8.34
N THR A 91 12.51 0.73 9.57
CA THR A 91 11.07 0.87 9.87
C THR A 91 10.46 2.02 9.08
N ILE A 92 9.29 1.79 8.48
CA ILE A 92 8.46 2.82 7.86
C ILE A 92 7.72 3.55 8.99
N PRO A 93 7.74 4.90 9.03
CA PRO A 93 7.06 5.64 10.09
C PRO A 93 5.58 5.26 10.21
N ALA A 94 5.08 5.07 11.43
CA ALA A 94 3.69 4.67 11.70
C ALA A 94 2.68 5.63 11.05
N GLY A 95 2.88 6.95 11.20
CA GLY A 95 2.03 7.96 10.56
C GLY A 95 1.94 7.85 9.03
N ARG A 96 2.94 7.24 8.37
CA ARG A 96 2.87 6.97 6.93
C ARG A 96 2.01 5.74 6.63
N LEU A 97 2.13 4.68 7.43
CA LEU A 97 1.30 3.48 7.32
C LEU A 97 -0.15 3.76 7.74
N GLU A 98 -0.37 4.73 8.62
CA GLU A 98 -1.68 5.23 8.98
C GLU A 98 -2.37 5.95 7.82
N ILE A 99 -1.64 6.59 6.92
CA ILE A 99 -2.19 7.26 5.73
C ILE A 99 -2.28 6.28 4.56
N LEU A 100 -1.18 5.57 4.28
CA LEU A 100 -1.05 4.62 3.18
C LEU A 100 -0.56 3.26 3.72
N PRO A 101 -1.46 2.35 4.11
CA PRO A 101 -1.07 1.10 4.79
C PRO A 101 -0.32 0.13 3.87
N TYR A 102 -0.41 0.27 2.55
CA TYR A 102 0.22 -0.65 1.62
C TYR A 102 1.66 -0.28 1.20
N VAL A 103 2.20 0.86 1.65
CA VAL A 103 3.53 1.30 1.18
C VAL A 103 4.65 0.34 1.57
N ARG A 104 5.56 0.12 0.62
CA ARG A 104 6.77 -0.70 0.78
C ARG A 104 8.05 0.11 1.00
N TYR A 105 8.01 1.42 0.76
CA TYR A 105 9.16 2.31 0.92
C TYR A 105 8.90 3.43 1.94
N CYS A 106 9.94 3.75 2.71
CA CYS A 106 9.98 4.98 3.49
C CYS A 106 10.10 6.21 2.56
N VAL A 107 9.76 7.40 3.08
CA VAL A 107 9.80 8.66 2.32
C VAL A 107 11.16 8.87 1.63
N ARG A 108 12.24 8.58 2.34
CA ARG A 108 13.62 8.72 1.85
C ARG A 108 13.92 7.82 0.65
N CYS A 109 13.37 6.61 0.62
CA CYS A 109 13.59 5.65 -0.48
C CYS A 109 12.60 5.84 -1.62
N GLN A 110 11.37 6.28 -1.34
CA GLN A 110 10.39 6.57 -2.38
C GLN A 110 10.89 7.66 -3.35
N GLY A 111 11.52 8.72 -2.84
CA GLY A 111 12.10 9.79 -3.68
C GLY A 111 13.33 9.37 -4.51
N ARG A 112 13.89 8.17 -4.28
CA ARG A 112 15.04 7.65 -5.04
C ARG A 112 14.65 6.76 -6.22
N GLY A 113 13.42 6.26 -6.24
CA GLY A 113 12.96 5.21 -7.16
C GLY A 113 12.03 5.66 -8.30
N THR A 114 11.79 6.97 -8.47
CA THR A 114 11.10 7.48 -9.66
C THR A 114 12.13 7.89 -10.72
N ARG A 115 12.47 6.96 -11.60
CA ARG A 115 12.99 7.24 -12.95
C ARG A 115 12.29 6.34 -13.94
#